data_AF-A0A327HQ15-F1
#
_entry.id   AF-A0A327HQ15-F1
#
_cell.length_a   1.000
_cell.length_b   1.000
_cell.length_c   1.000
_cell.angle_alpha   90.00
_cell.angle_beta   90.00
_cell.angle_gamma   90.00
#
_symmetry.space_group_name_H-M   'P 1'
#
loop_
_entity.id
_entity.type
_entity.pdbx_description
1 polymer ?
#
loop_
_entity_poly.entity_id
_entity_poly.type
_entity_poly.pdbx_seq_one_letter_code
_entity_poly.pdbx_strand_id
1 'polypeptide(L)'
;MHQFMERGDYMKKSKGQRQGTRFIASRSKSERSRLNISRVIHQYEQGDNVAIVIDGGQQKGMPNRRFQGKTGKISGKQGSAWVVTVKDGNKTKTVVARPEHLRHVK
;
A
#
# COMPACT_ATOMS: atom_id res chain seq x y z
N MET A 1 11.10 -39.66 -34.56
CA MET A 1 10.40 -39.26 -33.32
C MET A 1 11.13 -38.07 -32.69
N HIS A 2 11.32 -36.98 -33.43
CA HIS A 2 10.44 -35.80 -33.42
C HIS A 2 10.14 -35.26 -32.01
N GLN A 3 11.18 -34.69 -31.39
CA GLN A 3 11.21 -33.28 -30.98
C GLN A 3 9.84 -32.58 -30.86
N PHE A 4 9.08 -32.86 -29.79
CA PHE A 4 7.94 -32.05 -29.37
C PHE A 4 7.76 -32.08 -27.84
N MET A 5 8.81 -31.71 -27.12
CA MET A 5 8.68 -31.18 -25.76
C MET A 5 8.91 -29.66 -25.81
N GLU A 6 8.17 -28.96 -26.66
CA GLU A 6 8.18 -27.49 -26.68
C GLU A 6 7.01 -26.94 -25.88
N ARG A 7 7.37 -26.22 -24.80
CA ARG A 7 6.58 -25.25 -24.05
C ARG A 7 5.43 -25.83 -23.23
N GLY A 8 5.78 -26.26 -22.01
CA GLY A 8 4.85 -26.19 -20.90
C GLY A 8 4.35 -24.75 -20.76
N ASP A 9 3.09 -24.52 -21.08
CA ASP A 9 2.42 -23.24 -20.96
C ASP A 9 2.23 -22.94 -19.47
N TYR A 10 3.29 -22.39 -18.84
CA TYR A 10 3.27 -22.00 -17.44
C TYR A 10 2.25 -20.88 -17.29
N MET A 11 1.08 -21.19 -16.73
CA MET A 11 -0.02 -20.25 -16.56
C MET A 11 0.48 -18.99 -15.84
N LYS A 12 0.59 -17.89 -16.59
CA LYS A 12 1.10 -16.61 -16.07
C LYS A 12 0.11 -16.06 -15.05
N LYS A 13 0.62 -15.69 -13.88
CA LYS A 13 -0.20 -15.05 -12.84
C LYS A 13 -0.78 -13.73 -13.36
N SER A 14 -1.96 -13.38 -12.86
CA SER A 14 -2.62 -12.12 -13.19
C SER A 14 -1.78 -10.92 -12.72
N LYS A 15 -1.81 -9.82 -13.48
CA LYS A 15 -1.09 -8.57 -13.18
C LYS A 15 -1.95 -7.53 -12.43
N GLY A 16 -3.08 -7.97 -11.86
CA GLY A 16 -4.03 -7.08 -11.19
C GLY A 16 -3.46 -6.46 -9.92
N GLN A 17 -4.03 -5.34 -9.46
CA GLN A 17 -3.52 -4.55 -8.32
C GLN A 17 -3.62 -5.25 -6.95
N ARG A 18 -4.38 -6.33 -6.84
CA ARG A 18 -4.52 -7.14 -5.61
C ARG A 18 -3.86 -8.53 -5.66
N GLN A 19 -3.07 -8.81 -6.69
CA GLN A 19 -2.34 -10.08 -6.77
C GLN A 19 -1.38 -10.23 -5.56
N GLY A 20 -1.44 -11.36 -4.85
CA GLY A 20 -0.54 -11.62 -3.73
C GLY A 20 -0.76 -10.76 -2.48
N THR A 21 -1.85 -9.99 -2.38
CA THR A 21 -2.12 -9.15 -1.20
C THR A 21 -2.86 -9.87 -0.08
N ARG A 22 -3.07 -11.20 -0.17
CA ARG A 22 -3.85 -11.98 0.81
C ARG A 22 -3.40 -11.69 2.24
N PHE A 23 -2.09 -11.74 2.50
CA PHE A 23 -1.54 -11.47 3.84
C PHE A 23 -1.40 -9.98 4.13
N ILE A 24 -0.94 -9.19 3.15
CA ILE A 24 -0.71 -7.74 3.31
C ILE A 24 -1.99 -6.98 3.71
N ALA A 25 -3.11 -7.33 3.09
CA ALA A 25 -4.39 -6.70 3.37
C ALA A 25 -5.21 -7.46 4.43
N SER A 26 -4.71 -8.57 4.96
CA SER A 26 -5.44 -9.30 6.00
C SER A 26 -5.34 -8.59 7.35
N ARG A 27 -6.45 -8.59 8.09
CA ARG A 27 -6.52 -8.18 9.49
C ARG A 27 -6.64 -9.39 10.40
N SER A 28 -6.04 -9.30 11.59
CA SER A 28 -6.19 -10.31 12.64
C SER A 28 -7.65 -10.42 13.10
N LYS A 29 -8.01 -11.54 13.73
CA LYS A 29 -9.40 -11.80 14.18
C LYS A 29 -9.94 -10.69 15.09
N SER A 30 -9.09 -10.17 15.99
CA SER A 30 -9.45 -9.08 16.92
C SER A 30 -9.59 -7.71 16.23
N GLU A 31 -8.78 -7.45 15.20
CA GLU A 31 -8.78 -6.16 14.48
C GLU A 31 -9.90 -6.04 13.43
N ARG A 32 -10.52 -7.15 13.00
CA ARG A 32 -11.59 -7.11 11.98
C ARG A 32 -12.83 -6.35 12.44
N SER A 33 -13.17 -6.43 13.73
CA SER A 33 -14.42 -5.86 14.23
C SER A 33 -14.37 -4.34 14.47
N ARG A 34 -13.18 -3.74 14.56
CA ARG A 34 -13.02 -2.34 14.99
C ARG A 34 -12.29 -1.51 13.94
N LEU A 35 -12.81 -0.32 13.68
CA LEU A 35 -12.07 0.72 12.98
C LEU A 35 -11.26 1.51 14.01
N ASN A 36 -9.99 1.75 13.70
CA ASN A 36 -9.13 2.51 14.58
C ASN A 36 -9.31 4.00 14.26
N ILE A 37 -10.19 4.66 15.01
CA ILE A 37 -10.62 6.04 14.77
C ILE A 37 -9.43 7.00 14.82
N SER A 38 -8.48 6.79 15.75
CA SER A 38 -7.31 7.66 15.87
C SER A 38 -6.49 7.71 14.59
N ARG A 39 -6.40 6.61 13.84
CA ARG A 39 -5.71 6.55 12.55
C ARG A 39 -6.46 7.28 11.44
N VAL A 40 -7.80 7.28 11.48
CA VAL A 40 -8.64 7.93 10.45
C VAL A 40 -8.56 9.45 10.56
N ILE A 41 -8.56 9.97 11.79
CA ILE A 41 -8.59 11.41 12.05
C ILE A 41 -7.20 12.02 12.21
N HIS A 42 -6.13 11.20 12.19
CA HIS A 42 -4.77 11.69 12.39
C HIS A 42 -4.41 12.72 11.32
N GLN A 43 -3.98 13.88 11.79
CA GLN A 43 -3.49 14.95 10.93
C GLN A 43 -1.98 14.86 10.86
N TYR A 44 -1.45 15.03 9.66
CA TYR A 44 -0.02 15.08 9.39
C TYR A 44 0.34 16.49 8.93
N GLU A 45 1.62 16.83 9.05
CA GLU A 45 2.18 18.07 8.54
C GLU A 45 3.12 17.80 7.35
N GLN A 46 3.37 18.85 6.56
CA GLN A 46 4.32 18.74 5.47
C GLN A 46 5.74 18.53 6.03
N GLY A 47 6.45 17.53 5.52
CA GLY A 47 7.76 17.14 6.02
C GLY A 47 7.75 15.95 6.97
N ASP A 48 6.59 15.56 7.51
CA ASP A 48 6.45 14.40 8.39
C ASP A 48 6.92 13.11 7.71
N ASN A 49 7.66 12.29 8.47
CA ASN A 49 8.04 10.95 8.06
C ASN A 49 6.89 9.98 8.33
N VAL A 50 6.43 9.30 7.28
CA VAL A 50 5.33 8.35 7.36
C VAL A 50 5.67 7.05 6.66
N ALA A 51 5.28 5.94 7.28
CA ALA A 51 5.30 4.62 6.68
C ALA A 51 3.94 4.29 6.05
N ILE A 52 3.98 3.72 4.86
CA ILE A 52 2.80 3.26 4.15
C ILE A 52 2.46 1.83 4.62
N VAL A 53 1.33 1.70 5.30
CA VAL A 53 0.82 0.43 5.83
C VAL A 53 -0.62 0.27 5.40
N ILE A 54 -0.84 -0.58 4.38
CA ILE A 54 -2.15 -0.90 3.85
C ILE A 54 -3.03 -1.49 4.95
N ASP A 55 -4.27 -1.02 4.98
CA ASP A 55 -5.28 -1.46 5.90
C ASP A 55 -6.45 -2.04 5.11
N GLY A 56 -6.55 -3.37 5.04
CA GLY A 56 -7.63 -4.02 4.28
C GLY A 56 -9.03 -3.81 4.84
N GLY A 57 -9.19 -3.21 6.03
CA GLY A 57 -10.49 -2.79 6.53
C GLY A 57 -11.06 -1.57 5.80
N GLN A 58 -10.20 -0.79 5.13
CA GLN A 58 -10.57 0.42 4.41
C GLN A 58 -10.11 0.34 2.96
N GLN A 59 -11.05 0.35 2.02
CA GLN A 59 -10.72 0.17 0.59
C GLN A 59 -10.42 1.49 -0.12
N LYS A 60 -10.97 2.60 0.37
CA LYS A 60 -10.86 3.92 -0.25
C LYS A 60 -9.50 4.55 0.05
N GLY A 61 -8.82 5.07 -0.97
CA GLY A 61 -7.52 5.71 -0.82
C GLY A 61 -6.37 4.76 -0.52
N MET A 62 -6.58 3.46 -0.79
CA MET A 62 -5.56 2.43 -0.60
C MET A 62 -4.43 2.57 -1.61
N PRO A 63 -3.17 2.66 -1.16
CA PRO A 63 -2.03 2.73 -2.06
C PRO A 63 -1.73 1.38 -2.71
N ASN A 64 -0.94 1.40 -3.79
CA ASN A 64 -0.48 0.17 -4.44
C ASN A 64 0.35 -0.69 -3.47
N ARG A 65 0.15 -2.02 -3.50
CA ARG A 65 0.91 -2.97 -2.67
C ARG A 65 2.43 -2.80 -2.77
N ARG A 66 2.93 -2.33 -3.90
CA ARG A 66 4.38 -2.12 -4.14
C ARG A 66 5.00 -1.18 -3.10
N PHE A 67 4.19 -0.27 -2.53
CA PHE A 67 4.63 0.70 -1.53
C PHE A 67 4.39 0.24 -0.10
N GLN A 68 3.85 -0.96 0.12
CA GLN A 68 3.69 -1.52 1.46
C GLN A 68 5.04 -1.54 2.20
N GLY A 69 5.06 -1.01 3.43
CA GLY A 69 6.23 -0.97 4.28
C GLY A 69 7.30 0.04 3.86
N LYS A 70 7.03 0.88 2.86
CA LYS A 70 7.93 1.97 2.48
C LYS A 70 7.67 3.19 3.35
N THR A 71 8.75 3.85 3.74
CA THR A 71 8.72 5.15 4.41
C THR A 71 8.95 6.26 3.40
N GLY A 72 8.25 7.37 3.59
CA GLY A 72 8.40 8.58 2.78
C GLY A 72 8.10 9.82 3.60
N LYS A 73 8.10 10.97 2.91
CA LYS A 73 7.77 12.26 3.51
C LYS A 73 6.45 12.79 2.95
N ILE A 74 5.63 13.36 3.82
CA ILE A 74 4.43 14.09 3.40
C ILE A 74 4.88 15.34 2.62
N SER A 75 4.47 15.44 1.37
CA SER A 75 4.71 16.62 0.53
C SER A 75 3.51 17.57 0.48
N GLY A 76 2.33 17.12 0.90
CA GLY A 76 1.13 17.96 0.96
C GLY A 76 -0.13 17.16 1.17
N LYS A 77 -1.28 17.84 1.10
CA LYS A 77 -2.62 17.28 1.28
C LYS A 77 -3.40 17.33 -0.03
N GLN A 78 -4.17 16.29 -0.33
CA GLN A 78 -5.08 16.24 -1.47
C GLN A 78 -6.46 15.75 -0.99
N GLY A 79 -7.38 16.69 -0.76
CA GLY A 79 -8.69 16.39 -0.18
C GLY A 79 -8.56 15.75 1.21
N SER A 80 -9.10 14.54 1.38
CA SER A 80 -8.99 13.74 2.61
C SER A 80 -7.78 12.80 2.64
N ALA A 81 -6.94 12.84 1.62
CA ALA A 81 -5.72 12.04 1.50
C ALA A 81 -4.47 12.91 1.62
N TRP A 82 -3.34 12.24 1.86
CA TRP A 82 -2.03 12.85 1.94
C TRP A 82 -1.17 12.40 0.77
N VAL A 83 -0.34 13.31 0.30
CA VAL A 83 0.62 13.10 -0.77
C VAL A 83 1.95 12.76 -0.12
N VAL A 84 2.46 11.56 -0.38
CA VAL A 84 3.70 11.03 0.20
C VAL A 84 4.73 10.83 -0.91
N THR A 85 5.90 11.43 -0.75
CA THR A 85 7.05 11.20 -1.63
C THR A 85 7.85 10.01 -1.11
N VAL A 86 7.99 8.97 -1.92
CA VAL A 86 8.66 7.71 -1.59
C VAL A 86 9.75 7.40 -2.60
N LYS A 87 10.90 6.90 -2.15
CA LYS A 87 11.93 6.33 -3.03
C LYS A 87 11.64 4.86 -3.32
N ASP A 88 11.56 4.53 -4.60
CA ASP A 88 11.41 3.16 -5.11
C ASP A 88 12.63 2.84 -5.99
N GLY A 89 13.66 2.30 -5.36
CA GLY A 89 15.00 2.20 -5.96
C GLY A 89 15.58 3.59 -6.19
N ASN A 90 15.99 3.87 -7.44
CA ASN A 90 16.56 5.16 -7.82
C ASN A 90 15.52 6.21 -8.25
N LYS A 91 14.22 5.88 -8.25
CA LYS A 91 13.16 6.79 -8.69
C LYS A 91 12.34 7.30 -7.51
N THR A 92 12.15 8.61 -7.45
CA THR A 92 11.19 9.26 -6.56
C THR A 92 9.80 9.12 -7.15
N LYS A 93 8.85 8.67 -6.33
CA LYS A 93 7.45 8.49 -6.72
C LYS A 93 6.55 9.15 -5.71
N THR A 94 5.42 9.64 -6.22
CA THR A 94 4.37 10.24 -5.42
C THR A 94 3.28 9.22 -5.19
N VAL A 95 2.91 9.00 -3.93
CA VAL A 95 1.84 8.09 -3.52
C VAL A 95 0.78 8.90 -2.79
N VAL A 96 -0.46 8.81 -3.25
CA VAL A 96 -1.59 9.42 -2.56
C VAL A 96 -2.26 8.34 -1.72
N ALA A 97 -2.31 8.55 -0.41
CA ALA A 97 -2.88 7.59 0.53
C ALA A 97 -3.68 8.33 1.61
N ARG A 98 -4.80 7.74 2.02
CA ARG A 98 -5.57 8.26 3.15
C ARG A 98 -4.91 7.90 4.49
N PRO A 99 -5.16 8.66 5.57
CA PRO A 99 -4.45 8.50 6.84
C PRO A 99 -4.61 7.11 7.47
N GLU A 100 -5.67 6.36 7.15
CA GLU A 100 -5.85 4.97 7.61
C GLU A 100 -4.69 4.06 7.17
N HIS A 101 -4.08 4.38 6.03
CA HIS A 101 -2.96 3.65 5.42
C HIS A 101 -1.59 4.23 5.73
N LEU A 102 -1.51 5.22 6.62
CA LEU A 102 -0.27 5.87 7.00
C LEU A 102 0.02 5.63 8.48
N ARG A 103 1.30 5.53 8.82
CA ARG A 103 1.78 5.46 10.20
C ARG A 103 2.88 6.49 10.38
N HIS A 104 2.76 7.32 11.41
CA HIS A 104 3.82 8.22 11.80
C HIS A 104 5.07 7.42 12.20
N VAL A 105 6.23 7.84 11.70
CA VAL A 105 7.53 7.26 12.05
C VAL A 105 8.31 8.32 12.82
N LYS A 106 8.74 7.97 14.03
CA LYS A 106 9.56 8.83 14.89
C LYS A 106 10.98 8.95 14.35
#